data_AF-A0A224XZB6-F1
#
_entry.id   AF-A0A224XZB6-F1
#
_cell.length_a   1.000
_cell.length_b   1.000
_cell.length_c   1.000
_cell.angle_alpha   90.00
_cell.angle_beta   90.00
_cell.angle_gamma   90.00
#
_symmetry.space_group_name_H-M   'P 1'
#
loop_
_entity.id
_entity.type
_entity.pdbx_description
1 polymer ?
#
loop_
_entity_poly.entity_id
_entity_poly.type
_entity_poly.pdbx_seq_one_letter_code
_entity_poly.pdbx_strand_id
1 'polypeptide(L)'
;MMFLIVLYLIVVLLLLILVLAGQCEANMAVAGYKLGKLVIEGKTKQVYGIEGHPNDVLLISKDRITAGDGVKSHELKGKAAISTETNAKVFDLLNAVGLKTSFVKVVGETAFLAKKCEMIPIEWVTRRLATGSFLKRNPGVPEGFRFYP
;
A
#
# COMPACT_ATOMS: atom_id res chain seq x y z
N MET A 1 0.53 -32.75 46.43
CA MET A 1 1.83 -32.36 45.83
C MET A 1 1.84 -32.45 44.29
N MET A 2 1.11 -33.38 43.66
CA MET A 2 1.05 -33.51 42.19
C MET A 2 0.39 -32.34 41.45
N PHE A 3 -0.66 -31.74 42.03
CA PHE A 3 -1.43 -30.65 41.40
C PHE A 3 -0.66 -29.34 41.24
N LEU A 4 0.33 -29.07 42.11
CA LEU A 4 1.11 -27.83 42.08
C LEU A 4 2.16 -27.84 40.94
N ILE A 5 2.67 -29.02 40.60
CA ILE A 5 3.70 -29.20 39.55
C ILE A 5 3.08 -29.04 38.16
N VAL A 6 1.85 -29.54 37.96
CA VAL A 6 1.13 -29.44 36.68
C VAL A 6 0.75 -27.98 36.38
N LEU A 7 0.33 -27.22 37.40
CA LEU A 7 -0.01 -25.81 37.23
C LEU A 7 1.24 -24.97 36.90
N TYR A 8 2.39 -25.27 37.52
CA TYR A 8 3.65 -24.58 37.24
C TYR A 8 4.15 -24.87 35.82
N LEU A 9 4.05 -26.10 35.33
CA LEU A 9 4.40 -26.44 33.95
C LEU A 9 3.52 -25.72 32.92
N ILE A 10 2.21 -25.61 33.18
CA ILE A 10 1.27 -24.93 32.28
C ILE A 10 1.56 -23.42 32.21
N VAL A 11 1.86 -22.79 33.36
CA VAL A 11 2.18 -21.35 33.40
C VAL A 11 3.53 -21.07 32.71
N VAL A 12 4.54 -21.91 32.91
CA VAL A 12 5.84 -21.77 32.24
C VAL A 12 5.71 -22.02 30.73
N LEU A 13 4.89 -22.99 30.30
CA LEU A 13 4.62 -23.24 28.88
C LEU A 13 3.82 -22.09 28.24
N LEU A 14 2.86 -21.50 28.95
CA LEU A 14 2.13 -20.30 28.48
C LEU A 14 3.05 -19.09 28.37
N LEU A 15 3.95 -18.89 29.35
CA LEU A 15 4.96 -17.82 29.29
C LEU A 15 5.96 -18.06 28.16
N LEU A 16 6.37 -19.30 27.89
CA LEU A 16 7.23 -19.61 26.74
C LEU A 16 6.51 -19.35 25.41
N ILE A 17 5.22 -19.68 25.31
CA ILE A 17 4.39 -19.39 24.13
C ILE A 17 4.19 -17.88 23.96
N LEU A 18 4.04 -17.11 25.04
CA LEU A 18 3.94 -15.64 25.00
C LEU A 18 5.27 -14.97 24.64
N VAL A 19 6.40 -15.51 25.12
CA VAL A 19 7.74 -15.03 24.75
C VAL A 19 8.08 -15.40 23.30
N LEU A 20 7.61 -16.54 22.78
CA LEU A 20 7.75 -16.92 21.37
C LEU A 20 6.74 -16.21 20.45
N ALA A 21 5.54 -15.86 20.93
CA ALA A 21 4.59 -15.02 20.21
C ALA A 21 5.11 -13.57 20.04
N GLY A 22 5.98 -13.12 20.94
CA GLY A 22 6.73 -11.86 20.81
C GLY A 22 7.92 -11.90 19.86
N GLN A 23 8.28 -13.06 19.30
CA GLN A 23 9.38 -13.22 18.33
C GLN A 23 8.90 -13.53 16.90
N CYS A 24 7.60 -13.38 16.63
CA CYS A 24 7.03 -13.51 15.30
C CYS A 24 6.78 -12.14 14.63
N GLU A 25 7.65 -11.15 14.85
CA GLU A 25 7.83 -10.11 13.84
C GLU A 25 8.77 -10.70 12.79
N ALA A 26 8.18 -11.36 11.80
CA ALA A 26 8.90 -11.87 10.64
C ALA A 26 9.79 -10.75 10.10
N ASN A 27 11.11 -10.95 10.15
CA ASN A 27 12.12 -10.17 9.46
C ASN A 27 11.88 -10.28 7.94
N MET A 28 10.79 -9.69 7.45
CA MET A 28 10.52 -9.62 6.02
C MET A 28 11.38 -8.49 5.46
N ALA A 29 12.35 -8.88 4.64
CA ALA A 29 13.13 -7.95 3.86
C ALA A 29 12.59 -7.91 2.43
N VAL A 30 12.41 -6.72 1.86
CA VAL A 30 12.05 -6.55 0.46
C VAL A 30 13.21 -5.86 -0.24
N ALA A 31 13.84 -6.55 -1.19
CA ALA A 31 14.96 -6.02 -1.98
C ALA A 31 16.07 -5.37 -1.13
N GLY A 32 16.41 -5.99 0.01
CA GLY A 32 17.45 -5.51 0.92
C GLY A 32 17.00 -4.48 1.96
N TYR A 33 15.74 -4.03 1.93
CA TYR A 33 15.17 -3.17 2.96
C TYR A 33 14.45 -4.00 4.02
N LYS A 34 14.85 -3.85 5.29
CA LYS A 34 14.16 -4.48 6.41
C LYS A 34 12.86 -3.72 6.72
N LEU A 35 11.73 -4.42 6.63
CA LEU A 35 10.42 -3.85 6.90
C LEU A 35 10.32 -3.45 8.38
N GLY A 36 9.95 -2.21 8.62
CA GLY A 36 9.49 -1.75 9.92
C GLY A 36 7.97 -1.93 10.06
N LYS A 37 7.38 -1.18 10.99
CA LYS A 37 5.94 -1.22 11.27
C LYS A 37 5.08 -0.94 10.02
N LEU A 38 3.99 -1.69 9.86
CA LEU A 38 2.91 -1.37 8.93
C LEU A 38 2.30 -0.02 9.30
N VAL A 39 2.44 0.96 8.40
CA VAL A 39 1.93 2.33 8.58
C VAL A 39 0.45 2.38 8.27
N ILE A 40 0.06 1.83 7.11
CA ILE A 40 -1.33 1.78 6.67
C ILE A 40 -1.51 0.66 5.65
N GLU A 41 -2.69 0.04 5.68
CA GLU A 41 -3.12 -0.90 4.65
C GLU A 41 -4.39 -0.39 3.96
N GLY A 42 -4.27 -0.19 2.64
CA GLY A 42 -5.39 0.13 1.77
C GLY A 42 -5.91 -1.10 1.02
N LYS A 43 -6.88 -0.89 0.14
CA LYS A 43 -7.48 -1.98 -0.68
C LYS A 43 -6.46 -2.67 -1.58
N THR A 44 -5.55 -1.91 -2.19
CA THR A 44 -4.63 -2.40 -3.24
C THR A 44 -3.16 -2.29 -2.88
N LYS A 45 -2.81 -1.65 -1.75
CA LYS A 45 -1.42 -1.45 -1.32
C LYS A 45 -1.28 -1.53 0.20
N GLN A 46 -0.09 -1.93 0.65
CA GLN A 46 0.37 -1.79 2.03
C GLN A 46 1.54 -0.81 2.05
N VAL A 47 1.64 -0.02 3.11
CA VAL A 47 2.74 0.93 3.31
C VAL A 47 3.44 0.57 4.60
N TYR A 48 4.72 0.26 4.52
CA TYR A 48 5.55 -0.07 5.66
C TYR A 48 6.59 1.01 5.91
N GLY A 49 6.91 1.23 7.18
CA GLY A 49 8.15 1.90 7.54
C GLY A 49 9.36 1.03 7.16
N ILE A 50 10.54 1.63 7.19
CA ILE A 50 11.79 0.92 6.89
C ILE A 50 12.74 1.18 8.06
N GLU A 51 13.32 0.12 8.63
CA GLU A 51 14.29 0.26 9.71
C GLU A 51 15.52 1.05 9.24
N GLY A 52 15.97 2.01 10.04
CA GLY A 52 17.10 2.90 9.70
C GLY A 52 16.79 4.00 8.68
N HIS A 53 15.57 4.04 8.10
CA HIS A 53 15.18 5.01 7.08
C HIS A 53 13.87 5.75 7.47
N PRO A 54 13.89 6.66 8.46
CA PRO A 54 12.68 7.24 9.04
C PRO A 54 11.87 8.13 8.08
N ASN A 55 12.53 8.65 7.03
CA ASN A 55 11.94 9.56 6.05
C ASN A 55 11.44 8.85 4.78
N ASP A 56 11.63 7.53 4.70
CA ASP A 56 11.22 6.73 3.56
C ASP A 56 10.23 5.64 4.01
N VAL A 57 9.40 5.20 3.07
CA VAL A 57 8.43 4.12 3.25
C VAL A 57 8.48 3.17 2.06
N LEU A 58 8.14 1.92 2.32
CA LEU A 58 7.99 0.91 1.30
C LEU A 58 6.52 0.76 0.94
N LEU A 59 6.16 0.95 -0.34
CA LEU A 59 4.81 0.68 -0.83
C LEU A 59 4.80 -0.65 -1.57
N ILE A 60 4.03 -1.60 -1.07
CA ILE A 60 3.87 -2.93 -1.64
C ILE A 60 2.47 -3.02 -2.26
N SER A 61 2.40 -3.32 -3.56
CA SER A 61 1.16 -3.55 -4.29
C SER A 61 0.62 -4.96 -4.04
N LYS A 62 -0.71 -5.10 -3.98
CA LYS A 62 -1.41 -6.38 -3.83
C LYS A 62 -2.00 -6.86 -5.16
N ASP A 63 -2.09 -8.17 -5.33
CA ASP A 63 -2.77 -8.83 -6.47
C ASP A 63 -4.30 -8.75 -6.30
N ARG A 64 -4.83 -7.53 -6.14
CA ARG A 64 -6.23 -7.27 -5.83
C ARG A 64 -6.78 -6.14 -6.70
N ILE A 65 -7.97 -6.35 -7.23
CA ILE A 65 -8.74 -5.36 -7.99
C ILE A 65 -10.07 -5.08 -7.28
N THR A 66 -10.47 -3.81 -7.20
CA THR A 66 -11.71 -3.40 -6.54
C THR A 66 -12.51 -2.41 -7.39
N ALA A 67 -13.83 -2.48 -7.32
CA ALA A 67 -14.75 -1.53 -7.96
C ALA A 67 -15.90 -1.15 -7.02
N GLY A 68 -16.47 0.06 -7.23
CA GLY A 68 -17.60 0.58 -6.45
C GLY A 68 -17.27 0.68 -4.97
N ASP A 69 -16.26 1.47 -4.60
CA ASP A 69 -15.81 1.63 -3.21
C ASP A 69 -15.50 0.33 -2.46
N GLY A 70 -15.11 -0.71 -3.19
CA GLY A 70 -14.72 -2.00 -2.61
C GLY A 70 -15.88 -3.01 -2.49
N VAL A 71 -17.08 -2.66 -2.93
CA VAL A 71 -18.23 -3.57 -2.99
C VAL A 71 -17.93 -4.79 -3.85
N LYS A 72 -17.16 -4.62 -4.93
CA LYS A 72 -16.62 -5.73 -5.73
C LYS A 72 -15.11 -5.80 -5.52
N SER A 73 -14.61 -6.97 -5.17
CA SER A 73 -13.18 -7.20 -4.91
C SER A 73 -12.79 -8.60 -5.34
N HIS A 74 -11.80 -8.74 -6.22
CA HIS A 74 -11.29 -10.05 -6.69
C HIS A 74 -9.76 -10.07 -6.60
N GLU A 75 -9.20 -11.27 -6.43
CA GLU A 75 -7.78 -11.49 -6.64
C GLU A 75 -7.48 -11.54 -8.14
N LEU A 76 -6.40 -10.88 -8.54
CA LEU A 76 -5.95 -10.86 -9.92
C LEU A 76 -4.44 -11.01 -9.95
N LYS A 77 -3.98 -12.23 -10.20
CA LYS A 77 -2.55 -12.58 -10.24
C LYS A 77 -1.79 -11.65 -11.20
N GLY A 78 -0.66 -11.13 -10.75
CA GLY A 78 0.20 -10.22 -11.53
C GLY A 78 -0.26 -8.76 -11.56
N LYS A 79 -1.43 -8.43 -10.99
CA LYS A 79 -1.91 -7.04 -10.88
C LYS A 79 -0.94 -6.18 -10.08
N ALA A 80 -0.31 -6.72 -9.03
CA ALA A 80 0.65 -6.02 -8.20
C ALA A 80 1.86 -5.56 -9.00
N ALA A 81 2.44 -6.46 -9.80
CA ALA A 81 3.61 -6.18 -10.63
C ALA A 81 3.28 -5.11 -11.69
N ILE A 82 2.21 -5.32 -12.46
CA ILE A 82 1.76 -4.38 -13.50
C ILE A 82 1.47 -2.99 -12.90
N SER A 83 0.82 -2.93 -11.73
CA SER A 83 0.54 -1.65 -11.05
C SER A 83 1.81 -0.93 -10.61
N THR A 84 2.78 -1.68 -10.12
CA THR A 84 4.05 -1.14 -9.63
C THR A 84 4.87 -0.60 -10.80
N GLU A 85 4.98 -1.38 -11.88
CA GLU A 85 5.68 -0.96 -13.10
C GLU A 85 5.03 0.26 -13.75
N THR A 86 3.70 0.26 -13.89
CA THR A 86 2.96 1.40 -14.47
C THR A 86 3.16 2.66 -13.63
N ASN A 87 3.02 2.55 -12.30
CA ASN A 87 3.23 3.69 -11.40
C ASN A 87 4.65 4.24 -11.51
N ALA A 88 5.65 3.36 -11.54
CA ALA A 88 7.05 3.75 -11.66
C ALA A 88 7.29 4.55 -12.94
N LYS A 89 6.87 4.04 -14.10
CA LYS A 89 7.03 4.73 -15.39
C LYS A 89 6.38 6.13 -15.40
N VAL A 90 5.20 6.27 -14.80
CA VAL A 90 4.52 7.56 -14.69
C VAL A 90 5.29 8.50 -13.75
N PHE A 91 5.74 8.03 -12.59
CA PHE A 91 6.50 8.87 -11.66
C PHE A 91 7.86 9.27 -12.21
N ASP A 92 8.55 8.38 -12.92
CA ASP A 92 9.81 8.68 -13.61
C ASP A 92 9.61 9.79 -14.65
N LEU A 93 8.53 9.72 -15.45
CA LEU A 93 8.18 10.77 -16.40
C LEU A 93 7.92 12.12 -15.70
N LEU A 94 7.17 12.12 -14.60
CA LEU A 94 6.87 13.33 -13.83
C LEU A 94 8.14 13.94 -13.22
N ASN A 95 9.01 13.11 -12.64
CA ASN A 95 10.28 13.53 -12.08
C ASN A 95 11.21 14.10 -13.17
N ALA A 96 11.25 13.47 -14.36
CA ALA A 96 12.08 13.90 -15.48
C ALA A 96 11.71 15.31 -15.99
N VAL A 97 10.45 15.71 -15.87
CA VAL A 97 10.00 17.08 -16.20
C VAL A 97 10.07 18.06 -15.02
N GLY A 98 10.69 17.65 -13.91
CA GLY A 98 10.94 18.50 -12.74
C GLY A 98 9.77 18.62 -11.76
N LEU A 99 8.72 17.81 -11.91
CA LEU A 99 7.63 17.78 -10.92
C LEU A 99 8.09 17.03 -9.68
N LYS A 100 7.85 17.63 -8.52
CA LYS A 100 8.16 17.00 -7.23
C LYS A 100 7.17 15.87 -6.95
N THR A 101 7.67 14.66 -6.83
CA THR A 101 6.88 13.48 -6.44
C THR A 101 7.46 12.83 -5.19
N SER A 102 6.69 11.95 -4.54
CA SER A 102 7.21 11.14 -3.43
C SER A 102 7.98 9.91 -3.88
N PHE A 103 7.93 9.55 -5.17
CA PHE A 103 8.57 8.34 -5.69
C PHE A 103 10.09 8.48 -5.70
N VAL A 104 10.79 7.45 -5.17
CA VAL A 104 12.26 7.41 -5.15
C VAL A 104 12.79 6.42 -6.19
N LYS A 105 12.38 5.15 -6.11
CA LYS A 105 12.78 4.09 -7.04
C LYS A 105 11.95 2.82 -6.87
N VAL A 106 11.92 1.96 -7.89
CA VAL A 106 11.39 0.59 -7.79
C VAL A 106 12.31 -0.27 -6.92
N VAL A 107 11.73 -1.17 -6.11
CA VAL A 107 12.45 -2.13 -5.27
C VAL A 107 11.76 -3.50 -5.32
N GLY A 108 12.16 -4.32 -6.31
CA GLY A 108 11.48 -5.58 -6.63
C GLY A 108 10.28 -5.40 -7.55
N GLU A 109 9.61 -6.50 -7.90
CA GLU A 109 8.55 -6.49 -8.92
C GLU A 109 7.25 -5.82 -8.44
N THR A 110 6.94 -5.90 -7.15
CA THR A 110 5.65 -5.50 -6.59
C THR A 110 5.74 -4.32 -5.62
N ALA A 111 6.94 -3.75 -5.43
CA ALA A 111 7.16 -2.68 -4.47
C ALA A 111 8.03 -1.53 -5.00
N PHE A 112 7.87 -0.36 -4.40
CA PHE A 112 8.71 0.81 -4.65
C PHE A 112 8.97 1.58 -3.36
N LEU A 113 10.11 2.27 -3.33
CA LEU A 113 10.52 3.18 -2.27
C LEU A 113 9.92 4.57 -2.53
N ALA A 114 9.35 5.19 -1.50
CA ALA A 114 8.86 6.56 -1.57
C ALA A 114 9.24 7.35 -0.33
N LYS A 115 9.26 8.68 -0.45
CA LYS A 115 9.32 9.61 0.67
C LYS A 115 8.06 9.46 1.52
N LYS A 116 8.24 9.41 2.83
CA LYS A 116 7.14 9.42 3.79
C LYS A 116 6.44 10.77 3.70
N CYS A 117 5.12 10.75 3.52
CA CYS A 117 4.30 11.94 3.43
C CYS A 117 3.09 11.84 4.35
N GLU A 118 2.62 12.99 4.83
CA GLU A 118 1.28 13.13 5.36
C GLU A 118 0.32 13.38 4.19
N MET A 119 -0.65 12.49 4.00
CA MET A 119 -1.58 12.58 2.86
C MET A 119 -2.63 13.65 3.14
N ILE A 120 -2.74 14.64 2.25
CA ILE A 120 -3.87 15.57 2.24
C ILE A 120 -5.12 14.78 1.80
N PRO A 121 -6.23 14.76 2.58
CA PRO A 121 -7.38 13.89 2.32
C PRO A 121 -8.30 14.45 1.22
N ILE A 122 -7.72 14.78 0.05
CA ILE A 122 -8.41 15.33 -1.12
C ILE A 122 -8.04 14.50 -2.34
N GLU A 123 -9.04 14.12 -3.14
CA GLU A 123 -8.84 13.50 -4.44
C GLU A 123 -8.83 14.57 -5.54
N TRP A 124 -7.67 14.80 -6.15
CA TRP A 124 -7.52 15.75 -7.26
C TRP A 124 -7.87 15.08 -8.59
N VAL A 125 -8.97 15.53 -9.22
CA VAL A 125 -9.47 14.95 -10.47
C VAL A 125 -9.34 15.96 -11.61
N THR A 126 -8.62 15.57 -12.66
CA THR A 126 -8.57 16.32 -13.94
C THR A 126 -9.30 15.54 -15.03
N ARG A 127 -9.93 16.27 -15.97
CA ARG A 127 -10.72 15.68 -17.06
C ARG A 127 -10.46 16.43 -18.35
N ARG A 128 -10.13 15.71 -19.42
CA ARG A 128 -10.17 16.25 -20.78
C ARG A 128 -11.55 16.10 -21.41
N LEU A 129 -12.23 14.98 -21.14
CA LEU A 129 -13.55 14.64 -21.67
C LEU A 129 -14.53 14.33 -20.52
N ALA A 130 -15.79 14.70 -20.70
CA ALA A 130 -16.87 14.41 -19.75
C ALA A 130 -17.26 12.93 -19.80
N THR A 131 -17.17 12.26 -18.64
CA THR A 131 -17.61 10.87 -18.45
C THR A 131 -17.82 10.59 -16.95
N GLY A 132 -18.35 9.42 -16.62
CA GLY A 132 -18.45 8.90 -15.25
C GLY A 132 -19.22 9.81 -14.28
N SER A 133 -18.65 10.06 -13.10
CA SER A 133 -19.31 10.85 -12.05
C SER A 133 -19.58 12.31 -12.43
N PHE A 134 -18.92 12.84 -13.47
CA PHE A 134 -19.21 14.18 -13.96
C PHE A 134 -20.61 14.25 -14.60
N LEU A 135 -20.94 13.31 -15.49
CA LEU A 135 -22.24 13.28 -16.19
C LEU A 135 -23.40 13.08 -15.21
N LYS A 136 -23.22 12.21 -14.19
CA LYS A 136 -24.23 12.01 -13.14
C LYS A 136 -24.55 13.28 -12.35
N ARG A 137 -23.56 14.16 -12.16
CA ARG A 137 -23.70 15.43 -11.43
C ARG A 137 -24.13 16.59 -12.33
N ASN A 138 -24.03 16.44 -13.64
CA ASN A 138 -24.35 17.49 -14.62
C ASN A 138 -25.28 16.92 -15.70
N PRO A 139 -26.58 16.70 -15.37
CA PRO A 139 -27.54 16.17 -16.33
C PRO A 139 -27.63 17.06 -17.58
N GLY A 140 -27.69 16.45 -18.76
CA GLY A 140 -27.78 17.14 -20.05
C GLY A 140 -26.45 17.37 -20.75
N VAL A 141 -25.31 17.20 -20.08
CA VAL A 141 -24.01 17.18 -20.76
C VAL A 141 -23.81 15.83 -21.45
N PRO A 142 -23.46 15.78 -22.75
CA PRO A 142 -23.20 14.52 -23.44
C PRO A 142 -21.85 13.91 -23.04
N GLU A 143 -21.77 12.58 -23.06
CA GLU A 143 -20.50 11.88 -22.92
C GLU A 143 -19.52 12.29 -24.03
N GLY A 144 -18.26 12.50 -23.66
CA GLY A 144 -17.24 12.97 -24.59
C GLY A 144 -17.16 14.49 -24.76
N PHE A 145 -18.01 15.27 -24.07
CA PHE A 145 -17.87 16.73 -24.06
C PHE A 145 -16.47 17.15 -23.64
N ARG A 146 -15.81 18.04 -24.40
CA ARG A 146 -14.40 18.39 -24.20
C ARG A 146 -14.23 19.66 -23.38
N PHE A 147 -13.36 19.59 -22.37
CA PHE A 147 -12.95 20.76 -21.59
C PHE A 147 -11.72 21.42 -22.21
N TYR A 148 -11.78 22.73 -22.39
CA TYR A 148 -10.70 23.59 -22.84
C TYR A 148 -10.38 24.57 -21.69
N PRO A 149 -9.28 24.36 -20.94
CA PRO A 149 -8.87 25.26 -19.86
C PRO A 149 -8.32 26.57 -20.41
#